data_AF-A0A7Y6YNI1-F1
#
_entry.id   AF-A0A7Y6YNI1-F1
#
_cell.length_a   1.000
_cell.length_b   1.000
_cell.length_c   1.000
_cell.angle_alpha   90.00
_cell.angle_beta   90.00
_cell.angle_gamma   90.00
#
_symmetry.space_group_name_H-M   'P 1'
#
loop_
_entity.id
_entity.type
_entity.pdbx_description
1 polymer ?
#
loop_
_entity_poly.entity_id
_entity_poly.type
_entity_poly.pdbx_seq_one_letter_code
_entity_poly.pdbx_strand_id
1 'polypeptide(L)'
;MNAAAFRLAWRFALRELRGGLKGFRIFLACLTLGVGVIAAIGSIRASIETGLEREGATILGGDAELNFTYRFANEDERDWVERTALRHSEIAEFRSMA
;
A
#
# COMPACT_ATOMS: atom_id res chain seq x y z
N MET A 1 22.79 -36.36 7.66
CA MET A 1 23.55 -35.57 6.65
C MET A 1 24.67 -34.83 7.37
N ASN A 2 25.92 -35.01 6.94
CA ASN A 2 27.09 -34.69 7.76
C ASN A 2 27.45 -33.18 7.66
N ALA A 3 27.41 -32.44 8.78
CA ALA A 3 27.66 -30.99 8.81
C ALA A 3 29.05 -30.61 8.27
N ALA A 4 30.03 -31.52 8.42
CA ALA A 4 31.37 -31.36 7.86
C ALA A 4 31.40 -31.38 6.33
N ALA A 5 30.56 -32.21 5.70
CA ALA A 5 30.46 -32.29 4.24
C ALA A 5 29.80 -31.02 3.66
N PHE A 6 28.74 -30.50 4.30
CA PHE A 6 28.12 -29.23 3.93
C PHE A 6 29.10 -28.05 4.04
N ARG A 7 29.88 -28.01 5.12
CA ARG A 7 30.91 -26.98 5.32
C ARG A 7 32.01 -27.03 4.26
N LEU A 8 32.39 -28.22 3.80
CA LEU A 8 33.37 -28.38 2.72
C LEU A 8 32.80 -27.95 1.37
N ALA A 9 31.59 -28.39 1.03
CA ALA A 9 30.89 -28.01 -0.21
C ALA A 9 30.69 -26.50 -0.31
N TRP A 10 30.28 -25.84 0.79
CA TRP A 10 30.14 -24.39 0.87
C TRP A 10 31.44 -23.64 0.59
N ARG A 11 32.57 -24.12 1.14
CA ARG A 11 33.89 -23.51 0.92
C ARG A 11 34.35 -23.63 -0.53
N PHE A 12 34.08 -24.76 -1.18
CA PHE A 12 34.39 -24.93 -2.60
C PHE A 12 33.53 -24.02 -3.47
N ALA A 13 32.22 -24.00 -3.25
CA ALA A 13 31.29 -23.14 -3.98
C ALA A 13 31.68 -21.65 -3.88
N LEU A 14 32.03 -21.16 -2.69
CA LEU A 14 32.46 -19.76 -2.49
C LEU A 14 33.80 -19.42 -3.16
N ARG A 15 34.74 -20.38 -3.23
CA ARG A 15 36.03 -20.16 -3.90
C ARG A 15 35.86 -20.05 -5.42
N GLU A 16 35.07 -20.95 -5.99
CA GLU A 16 34.74 -20.94 -7.43
C GLU A 16 33.97 -19.66 -7.82
N LEU A 17 32.97 -19.27 -7.00
CA LEU A 17 32.23 -18.02 -7.21
C LEU A 17 33.15 -16.80 -7.22
N ARG A 18 34.19 -16.72 -6.38
CA ARG A 18 35.12 -15.56 -6.36
C ARG A 18 35.88 -15.37 -7.66
N GLY A 19 36.10 -16.43 -8.44
CA GLY A 19 36.72 -16.34 -9.76
C GLY A 19 35.82 -15.72 -10.81
N GLY A 20 34.53 -16.10 -10.84
CA GLY A 20 33.54 -15.62 -11.82
C GLY A 20 32.79 -14.33 -11.42
N LEU A 21 32.82 -13.97 -10.13
CA LEU A 21 32.03 -12.86 -9.57
C LEU A 21 32.35 -11.50 -10.17
N LYS A 22 33.54 -11.26 -10.74
CA LYS A 22 33.87 -9.95 -11.37
C LYS A 22 33.01 -9.65 -12.59
N GLY A 23 32.74 -10.63 -13.46
CA GLY A 23 31.87 -10.47 -14.62
C GLY A 23 30.38 -10.53 -14.27
N PHE A 24 30.03 -11.28 -13.22
CA PHE A 24 28.64 -11.53 -12.84
C PHE A 24 28.00 -10.43 -11.97
N ARG A 25 28.77 -9.41 -11.55
CA ARG A 25 28.28 -8.35 -10.64
C ARG A 25 27.06 -7.62 -11.18
N ILE A 26 27.04 -7.33 -12.49
CA ILE A 26 25.95 -6.58 -13.12
C ILE A 26 24.66 -7.40 -13.11
N PHE A 27 24.74 -8.68 -13.46
CA PHE A 27 23.59 -9.59 -13.40
C PHE A 27 23.07 -9.71 -11.97
N LEU A 28 23.96 -9.95 -11.00
CA LEU A 28 23.56 -10.09 -9.60
C LEU A 28 22.96 -8.79 -9.07
N ALA A 29 23.55 -7.63 -9.39
CA ALA A 29 23.01 -6.34 -9.01
C ALA A 29 21.59 -6.15 -9.56
N CYS A 30 21.37 -6.43 -10.85
CA CYS A 30 20.06 -6.32 -11.48
C CYS A 30 19.03 -7.26 -10.82
N LEU A 31 19.41 -8.52 -10.55
CA LEU A 31 18.56 -9.49 -9.88
C LEU A 31 18.18 -9.05 -8.45
N THR A 32 19.17 -8.59 -7.67
CA THR A 32 18.92 -8.11 -6.30
C THR A 32 18.07 -6.84 -6.30
N LEU A 33 18.27 -5.94 -7.28
CA LEU A 33 17.49 -4.72 -7.42
C LEU A 33 16.04 -5.05 -7.79
N GLY A 34 15.81 -5.95 -8.75
CA GLY A 34 14.46 -6.37 -9.14
C GLY A 34 13.67 -6.99 -7.99
N VAL A 35 14.27 -7.95 -7.27
CA VAL A 35 13.64 -8.57 -6.10
C VAL A 35 13.44 -7.55 -4.96
N GLY A 36 14.42 -6.68 -4.76
CA GLY A 36 14.36 -5.62 -3.74
C GLY A 36 13.21 -4.64 -3.99
N VAL A 37 12.99 -4.22 -5.23
CA VAL A 37 11.88 -3.33 -5.61
C VAL A 37 10.53 -4.00 -5.33
N ILE A 38 10.35 -5.27 -5.67
CA ILE A 38 9.10 -6.00 -5.42
C ILE A 38 8.80 -6.07 -3.91
N ALA A 39 9.80 -6.37 -3.08
CA ALA A 39 9.66 -6.40 -1.63
C ALA A 39 9.35 -5.00 -1.04
N ALA A 40 10.00 -3.96 -1.56
CA ALA A 40 9.78 -2.58 -1.12
C ALA A 40 8.35 -2.10 -1.41
N ILE A 41 7.81 -2.38 -2.61
CA ILE A 41 6.45 -1.98 -2.98
C ILE A 41 5.40 -2.59 -2.04
N GLY A 42 5.58 -3.84 -1.61
CA GLY A 42 4.70 -4.46 -0.62
C GLY A 42 4.67 -3.71 0.71
N SER A 43 5.84 -3.28 1.20
CA SER A 43 5.96 -2.51 2.45
C SER A 43 5.35 -1.11 2.31
N ILE A 44 5.56 -0.46 1.15
CA ILE A 44 4.98 0.86 0.86
C ILE A 44 3.46 0.76 0.81
N ARG A 45 2.90 -0.23 0.11
CA ARG A 45 1.46 -0.46 0.06
C ARG A 45 0.87 -0.63 1.46
N ALA A 46 1.46 -1.50 2.28
CA ALA A 46 0.98 -1.75 3.64
C ALA A 46 1.05 -0.48 4.51
N SER A 47 2.10 0.32 4.35
CA SER A 47 2.24 1.60 5.06
C SER A 47 1.19 2.62 4.63
N ILE A 48 0.91 2.70 3.33
CA ILE A 48 -0.14 3.57 2.78
C ILE A 48 -1.51 3.13 3.27
N GLU A 49 -1.82 1.84 3.21
CA GLU A 49 -3.11 1.28 3.67
C GLU A 49 -3.31 1.55 5.16
N THR A 50 -2.29 1.29 5.99
CA THR A 50 -2.34 1.59 7.43
C THR A 50 -2.50 3.10 7.70
N GLY A 51 -1.83 3.94 6.90
CA GLY A 51 -1.96 5.40 7.00
C GLY A 51 -3.36 5.87 6.62
N LEU A 52 -3.91 5.35 5.52
CA LEU A 52 -5.27 5.62 5.07
C LEU A 52 -6.32 5.10 6.05
N GLU A 53 -6.14 3.95 6.69
CA GLU A 53 -7.09 3.47 7.70
C GLU A 53 -7.10 4.38 8.94
N ARG A 54 -5.94 4.91 9.34
CA ARG A 54 -5.81 5.77 10.53
C ARG A 54 -6.25 7.20 10.28
N GLU A 55 -5.88 7.75 9.13
CA GLU A 55 -6.12 9.16 8.78
C GLU A 55 -7.25 9.32 7.76
N GLY A 56 -7.84 8.23 7.26
CA GLY A 56 -8.88 8.23 6.25
C GLY A 56 -10.11 9.02 6.67
N ALA A 57 -10.57 8.88 7.91
CA ALA A 57 -11.68 9.69 8.43
C ALA A 57 -11.32 11.20 8.49
N THR A 58 -10.05 11.54 8.66
CA THR A 58 -9.58 12.94 8.65
C THR A 58 -9.43 13.47 7.22
N ILE A 59 -8.90 12.67 6.30
CA ILE A 59 -8.70 13.03 4.88
C ILE A 59 -10.04 13.08 4.12
N LEU A 60 -10.95 12.14 4.39
CA LEU A 60 -12.28 12.04 3.77
C LEU A 60 -13.32 12.94 4.47
N GLY A 61 -12.99 13.51 5.63
CA GLY A 61 -13.88 14.43 6.37
C GLY A 61 -15.02 13.73 7.14
N GLY A 62 -15.05 12.41 7.17
CA GLY A 62 -16.02 11.60 7.90
C GLY A 62 -15.81 10.10 7.68
N ASP A 63 -16.55 9.27 8.44
CA ASP A 63 -16.52 7.80 8.32
C ASP A 63 -17.41 7.29 7.16
N ALA A 64 -18.36 8.11 6.70
CA ALA A 64 -19.28 7.81 5.61
C ALA A 64 -19.64 9.09 4.85
N GLU A 65 -19.80 8.98 3.53
CA GLU A 65 -20.24 10.05 2.63
C GLU A 65 -21.51 9.62 1.89
N LEU A 66 -22.49 10.52 1.82
CA LEU A 66 -23.72 10.33 1.06
C LEU A 66 -23.79 11.40 -0.03
N ASN A 67 -23.81 10.98 -1.30
CA ASN A 67 -23.87 11.90 -2.43
C ASN A 67 -25.20 11.71 -3.18
N PHE A 68 -25.95 12.81 -3.30
CA PHE A 68 -27.24 12.84 -3.98
C PHE A 68 -27.13 13.66 -5.27
N THR A 69 -27.31 12.99 -6.40
CA THR A 69 -27.20 13.64 -7.71
C THR A 69 -28.47 14.44 -8.03
N TYR A 70 -28.33 15.76 -8.22
CA TYR A 70 -29.40 16.71 -8.57
C TYR A 70 -30.57 16.81 -7.57
N ARG A 71 -30.39 16.36 -6.33
CA ARG A 71 -31.40 16.48 -5.27
C ARG A 71 -30.74 16.59 -3.91
N PHE A 72 -31.47 17.14 -2.95
CA PHE A 72 -31.12 17.05 -1.54
C PHE A 72 -31.63 15.73 -0.94
N ALA A 73 -31.12 15.39 0.25
CA ALA A 73 -31.67 14.30 1.05
C ALA A 73 -33.14 14.59 1.39
N ASN A 74 -33.98 13.57 1.25
CA ASN A 74 -35.39 13.65 1.62
C ASN A 74 -35.52 13.70 3.15
N GLU A 75 -36.70 14.05 3.68
CA GLU A 75 -36.93 14.14 5.13
C GLU A 75 -36.56 12.83 5.86
N ASP A 76 -37.03 11.67 5.37
CA ASP A 76 -36.70 10.37 5.95
C ASP A 76 -35.20 10.05 5.93
N GLU A 77 -34.49 10.46 4.86
CA GLU A 77 -33.05 10.25 4.70
C GLU A 77 -32.27 11.16 5.67
N ARG A 78 -32.70 12.41 5.85
CA ARG A 78 -32.12 13.35 6.81
C ARG A 78 -32.33 12.88 8.25
N ASP A 79 -33.52 12.43 8.59
CA ASP A 79 -33.85 11.88 9.91
C ASP A 79 -33.04 10.61 10.21
N TRP A 80 -32.72 9.82 9.18
CA TRP A 80 -31.83 8.67 9.32
C TRP A 80 -30.38 9.09 9.58
N VAL A 81 -29.86 10.09 8.85
CA VAL A 81 -28.51 10.63 9.06
C VAL A 81 -28.39 11.22 10.45
N GLU A 82 -29.35 12.03 10.89
CA GLU A 82 -29.31 12.71 12.18
C GLU A 82 -29.37 11.73 13.37
N ARG A 83 -30.06 10.59 13.21
CA ARG A 83 -30.08 9.52 14.23
C ARG A 83 -28.83 8.64 14.22
N THR A 84 -28.15 8.50 13.09
CA THR A 84 -27.04 7.55 12.91
C THR A 84 -25.67 8.22 13.09
N ALA A 85 -25.53 9.46 12.65
CA ALA A 85 -24.26 10.18 12.65
C ALA A 85 -24.02 10.92 13.98
N LEU A 86 -22.79 10.85 14.50
CA LEU A 86 -22.36 11.66 15.65
C LEU A 86 -22.20 13.14 15.28
N ARG A 87 -21.78 13.40 14.04
CA ARG A 87 -21.64 14.72 13.42
C ARG A 87 -21.89 14.55 11.92
N HIS A 88 -22.54 15.54 11.31
CA HIS A 88 -22.74 15.58 9.86
C HIS A 88 -22.35 16.96 9.31
N SER A 89 -21.96 16.99 8.03
CA SER A 89 -21.69 18.22 7.27
C SER A 89 -22.39 18.07 5.93
N GLU A 90 -23.16 19.09 5.52
CA GLU A 90 -23.87 19.12 4.25
C GLU A 90 -23.15 20.07 3.27
N ILE A 91 -22.89 19.61 2.05
CA ILE A 91 -22.26 20.40 0.99
C ILE A 91 -23.17 20.32 -0.24
N ALA A 92 -23.54 21.48 -0.80
CA ALA A 92 -24.35 21.57 -2.01
C ALA A 92 -23.48 22.02 -3.19
N GLU A 93 -23.22 21.12 -4.15
CA GLU A 93 -22.46 21.44 -5.37
C GLU A 93 -23.41 21.85 -6.50
N PHE A 94 -23.38 23.12 -6.88
CA PHE A 94 -24.07 23.63 -8.06
C PHE A 94 -23.10 23.68 -9.23
N ARG A 95 -23.39 22.96 -10.32
CA ARG A 95 -22.71 23.22 -11.60
C ARG A 95 -23.17 24.58 -12.10
N SER A 96 -22.31 25.59 -11.97
CA SER A 96 -22.53 26.90 -12.59
C SER A 96 -22.67 26.71 -14.10
N MET A 97 -23.81 27.10 -14.67
CA MET A 97 -23.96 27.18 -16.12
C MET A 97 -22.93 28.18 -16.66
N ALA A 98 -22.04 27.71 -17.53
CA ALA A 98 -21.19 28.55 -18.38
C ALA A 98 -21.74 28.50 -19.80
#